data_AF-X8CHH6-F1
#
_entry.id   AF-X8CHH6-F1
#
_cell.length_a   1.000
_cell.length_b   1.000
_cell.length_c   1.000
_cell.angle_alpha   90.00
_cell.angle_beta   90.00
_cell.angle_gamma   90.00
#
_symmetry.space_group_name_H-M   'P 1'
#
loop_
_entity.id
_entity.type
_entity.pdbx_description
1 polymer ?
#
loop_
_entity_poly.entity_id
_entity_poly.type
_entity_poly.pdbx_seq_one_letter_code
_entity_poly.pdbx_strand_id
1 'polypeptide(L)'
;MNDGPTAIRFPKGDVGEDIPALERRAGVDVLAAPADGLNHDVLLVAVGAFAAMALAAAKRLRNQGIGVTVVDPRWVLPVPDAIRELAVAHKLVVTLEDNGVNGGVGSAVSAALRRAEIDVPCRDVGYRNGFTSTPPAARYSPRLG
;
A
#
# COMPACT_ATOMS: atom_id res chain seq x y z
N MET A 1 -0.03 24.44 13.77
CA MET A 1 1.28 23.77 13.65
C MET A 1 1.59 23.20 15.02
N ASN A 2 1.71 21.88 15.15
CA ASN A 2 2.04 21.23 16.41
C ASN A 2 3.27 20.36 16.15
N ASP A 3 4.37 20.67 16.83
CA ASP A 3 5.63 19.91 16.78
C ASP A 3 5.41 18.56 17.47
N GLY A 4 4.88 17.60 16.72
CA GLY A 4 4.78 16.20 17.11
C GLY A 4 5.92 15.39 16.48
N PRO A 5 6.35 14.28 17.11
CA PRO A 5 7.39 13.43 16.55
C PRO A 5 6.98 12.93 15.16
N THR A 6 7.82 13.20 14.15
CA THR A 6 7.65 12.68 12.79
C THR A 6 8.67 11.58 12.57
N ALA A 7 8.19 10.39 12.18
CA ALA A 7 9.06 9.29 11.76
C ALA A 7 9.14 9.28 10.23
N ILE A 8 10.34 9.56 9.70
CA ILE A 8 10.63 9.36 8.27
C ILE A 8 11.24 7.97 8.15
N ARG A 9 10.67 7.16 7.26
CA ARG A 9 11.18 5.82 6.98
C ARG A 9 11.64 5.73 5.54
N PHE A 10 12.86 5.24 5.37
CA PHE A 10 13.41 4.90 4.07
C PHE A 10 13.19 3.41 3.79
N PRO A 11 12.83 3.04 2.54
CA PRO A 11 12.78 1.64 2.14
C PRO A 11 14.16 0.98 2.28
N LYS A 12 14.16 -0.32 2.58
CA LYS A 12 15.39 -1.11 2.67
C LYS A 12 15.69 -1.70 1.28
N GLY A 13 16.44 -1.00 0.43
CA GLY A 13 16.81 -1.47 -0.91
C GLY A 13 16.79 -0.37 -1.97
N ASP A 14 17.03 -0.74 -3.23
CA ASP A 14 16.88 0.18 -4.37
C ASP A 14 15.46 0.73 -4.41
N VAL A 15 15.37 2.07 -4.40
CA VAL A 15 14.15 2.76 -4.78
C VAL A 15 14.01 2.49 -6.28
N GLY A 16 12.98 1.73 -6.67
CA GLY A 16 12.68 1.52 -8.09
C GLY A 16 12.48 2.85 -8.82
N GLU A 17 12.37 2.81 -10.15
CA GLU A 17 12.09 4.02 -10.93
C GLU A 17 10.85 4.76 -10.41
N ASP A 18 10.91 6.10 -10.42
CA ASP A 18 9.80 6.96 -10.02
C ASP A 18 8.54 6.59 -10.82
N ILE A 19 7.47 6.27 -10.10
CA ILE A 19 6.18 5.94 -10.72
C ILE A 19 5.40 7.26 -10.88
N PRO A 20 5.07 7.70 -12.11
CA PRO A 20 4.31 8.92 -12.31
C PRO A 20 2.87 8.75 -11.81
N ALA A 21 2.42 9.69 -10.99
CA ALA A 21 1.02 9.76 -10.57
C ALA A 21 0.14 10.29 -11.71
N LEU A 22 -1.02 9.67 -11.93
CA LEU A 22 -2.06 10.17 -12.82
C LEU A 22 -2.67 11.47 -12.28
N GLU A 23 -2.83 11.53 -10.96
CA GLU A 23 -3.28 12.71 -10.23
C GLU A 23 -2.79 12.65 -8.78
N ARG A 24 -2.87 13.78 -8.08
CA ARG A 24 -2.52 13.89 -6.67
C ARG A 24 -3.69 14.50 -5.89
N ARG A 25 -4.14 13.81 -4.85
CA ARG A 25 -5.27 14.21 -3.99
C ARG A 25 -4.82 14.29 -2.53
N ALA A 26 -4.73 15.50 -1.98
CA ALA A 26 -4.46 15.74 -0.56
C ALA A 26 -3.32 14.88 0.04
N GLY A 27 -2.20 14.75 -0.67
CA GLY A 27 -1.03 13.96 -0.22
C GLY A 27 -1.05 12.47 -0.58
N VAL A 28 -2.02 12.04 -1.38
CA VAL A 28 -2.12 10.69 -1.96
C VAL A 28 -1.91 10.77 -3.46
N ASP A 29 -1.00 9.95 -3.98
CA ASP A 29 -0.75 9.82 -5.41
C ASP A 29 -1.64 8.71 -5.97
N VAL A 30 -2.45 9.02 -6.99
CA VAL A 30 -3.24 8.00 -7.69
C VAL A 30 -2.38 7.50 -8.86
N LEU A 31 -2.00 6.23 -8.79
CA LEU A 31 -1.07 5.61 -9.73
C LEU A 31 -1.79 4.86 -10.85
N ALA A 32 -3.03 4.40 -10.58
CA ALA A 32 -3.91 3.80 -11.58
C ALA A 32 -5.37 4.02 -11.22
N ALA A 33 -6.22 4.13 -12.23
CA ALA A 33 -7.67 4.13 -12.13
C ALA A 33 -8.25 2.90 -12.86
N PRO A 34 -9.51 2.51 -12.57
CA PRO A 34 -10.21 1.50 -13.36
C PRO A 34 -10.23 1.88 -14.84
N ALA A 35 -10.13 0.88 -15.72
CA ALA A 35 -10.28 1.10 -17.16
C ALA A 35 -11.75 1.46 -17.49
N ASP A 36 -11.95 2.14 -18.62
CA ASP A 36 -13.28 2.50 -19.10
C ASP A 36 -14.22 1.30 -19.14
N GLY A 37 -15.42 1.47 -18.56
CA GLY A 37 -16.43 0.42 -18.46
C GLY A 37 -16.26 -0.54 -17.27
N LEU A 38 -15.20 -0.40 -16.46
CA LEU A 38 -15.06 -1.13 -15.20
C LEU A 38 -15.49 -0.28 -14.00
N ASN A 39 -15.96 -0.96 -12.95
CA ASN A 39 -16.38 -0.32 -11.70
C ASN A 39 -15.19 -0.06 -10.76
N HIS A 40 -15.42 0.73 -9.73
CA HIS A 40 -14.50 0.83 -8.60
C HIS A 40 -14.66 -0.40 -7.68
N ASP A 41 -14.04 -1.53 -8.03
CA ASP A 41 -14.17 -2.75 -7.24
C ASP A 41 -13.16 -2.78 -6.08
N VAL A 42 -11.88 -2.51 -6.37
CA VAL A 42 -10.81 -2.63 -5.38
C VAL A 42 -9.98 -1.34 -5.29
N LEU A 43 -9.81 -0.82 -4.08
CA LEU A 43 -8.82 0.20 -3.76
C LEU A 43 -7.56 -0.46 -3.22
N LEU A 44 -6.47 -0.43 -3.98
CA LEU A 44 -5.14 -0.86 -3.53
C LEU A 44 -4.38 0.34 -2.95
N VAL A 45 -4.13 0.30 -1.65
CA VAL A 45 -3.28 1.28 -0.94
C VAL A 45 -1.87 0.69 -0.83
N ALA A 46 -0.98 1.09 -1.73
CA ALA A 46 0.39 0.60 -1.79
C ALA A 46 1.32 1.56 -1.06
N VAL A 47 2.15 1.07 -0.14
CA VAL A 47 3.09 1.91 0.61
C VAL A 47 4.53 1.47 0.36
N GLY A 48 5.39 2.43 0.02
CA GLY A 48 6.81 2.20 -0.22
C GLY A 48 7.06 1.35 -1.46
N ALA A 49 7.94 0.34 -1.35
CA ALA A 49 8.39 -0.46 -2.49
C ALA A 49 7.27 -1.32 -3.16
N PHE A 50 6.07 -1.37 -2.59
CA PHE A 50 4.95 -2.16 -3.10
C PHE A 50 4.16 -1.51 -4.23
N ALA A 51 4.41 -0.24 -4.58
CA ALA A 51 3.68 0.48 -5.63
C ALA A 51 3.74 -0.22 -7.00
N ALA A 52 4.94 -0.63 -7.44
CA ALA A 52 5.11 -1.36 -8.70
C ALA A 52 4.38 -2.71 -8.71
N MET A 53 4.40 -3.42 -7.57
CA MET A 53 3.68 -4.69 -7.41
C MET A 53 2.17 -4.49 -7.46
N ALA A 54 1.65 -3.43 -6.83
CA ALA A 54 0.23 -3.09 -6.85
C ALA A 54 -0.25 -2.75 -8.26
N LEU A 55 0.54 -2.00 -9.05
CA LEU A 55 0.25 -1.76 -10.47
C LEU A 55 0.21 -3.04 -11.29
N ALA A 56 1.16 -3.96 -11.07
CA ALA A 56 1.16 -5.26 -11.74
C ALA A 56 -0.07 -6.11 -11.36
N ALA A 57 -0.48 -6.08 -10.08
CA ALA A 57 -1.70 -6.74 -9.62
C ALA A 57 -2.97 -6.13 -10.25
N ALA A 58 -3.07 -4.80 -10.29
CA ALA A 58 -4.17 -4.08 -10.93
C ALA A 58 -4.30 -4.46 -12.41
N LYS A 59 -3.18 -4.55 -13.15
CA LYS A 59 -3.18 -4.98 -14.55
C LYS A 59 -3.71 -6.41 -14.72
N ARG A 60 -3.37 -7.33 -13.80
CA ARG A 60 -3.86 -8.72 -13.84
C ARG A 60 -5.35 -8.81 -13.51
N LEU A 61 -5.81 -8.08 -12.50
CA LEU A 61 -7.22 -8.02 -12.10
C LEU A 61 -8.10 -7.39 -13.19
N ARG A 62 -7.60 -6.35 -13.85
CA ARG A 62 -8.27 -5.76 -15.02
C ARG A 62 -8.54 -6.77 -16.12
N ASN A 63 -7.59 -7.65 -16.40
CA ASN A 63 -7.77 -8.71 -17.42
C ASN A 63 -8.86 -9.73 -17.03
N GLN A 64 -9.34 -9.69 -15.79
CA GLN A 64 -10.44 -10.50 -15.26
C GLN A 64 -11.73 -9.68 -15.12
N GLY A 65 -11.77 -8.44 -15.62
CA GLY A 65 -12.92 -7.54 -15.54
C GLY A 65 -13.11 -6.87 -14.18
N ILE A 66 -12.07 -6.84 -13.34
CA ILE A 66 -12.11 -6.20 -12.01
C ILE A 66 -11.48 -4.81 -12.13
N GLY A 67 -12.22 -3.77 -11.78
CA GLY A 67 -11.69 -2.40 -11.80
C GLY A 67 -10.95 -2.06 -10.51
N VAL A 68 -9.73 -1.55 -10.67
CA VAL A 68 -8.79 -1.34 -9.57
C VAL A 68 -8.27 0.09 -9.61
N THR A 69 -8.39 0.78 -8.48
CA THR A 69 -7.66 2.03 -8.22
C THR A 69 -6.41 1.70 -7.42
N VAL A 70 -5.25 2.20 -7.83
CA VAL A 70 -4.00 2.07 -7.07
C VAL A 70 -3.61 3.44 -6.56
N VAL A 71 -3.36 3.53 -5.24
CA VAL A 71 -2.92 4.75 -4.60
C VAL A 71 -1.68 4.53 -3.76
N ASP A 72 -0.83 5.55 -3.69
CA ASP A 72 0.35 5.63 -2.82
C ASP A 72 0.25 6.86 -1.91
N PRO A 73 -0.06 6.68 -0.62
CA PRO A 73 -0.05 7.78 0.34
C PRO A 73 1.39 8.16 0.69
N ARG A 74 1.77 9.41 0.38
CA ARG A 74 3.11 9.94 0.72
C ARG A 74 3.36 10.02 2.23
N TRP A 75 2.29 10.05 3.01
CA TRP A 75 2.29 9.99 4.47
C TRP A 75 1.19 9.02 4.91
N VAL A 76 1.53 8.06 5.76
CA VAL A 76 0.57 7.06 6.25
C VAL A 76 -0.22 7.57 7.45
N LEU A 77 0.43 8.35 8.32
CA LEU A 77 -0.13 8.86 9.56
C LEU A 77 0.03 10.39 9.63
N PRO A 78 -1.05 11.13 9.98
CA PRO A 78 -2.44 10.66 10.04
C PRO A 78 -2.91 10.12 8.68
N VAL A 79 -3.83 9.15 8.69
CA VAL A 79 -4.37 8.54 7.45
C VAL A 79 -5.05 9.64 6.61
N PRO A 80 -4.60 9.90 5.37
CA PRO A 80 -5.15 10.97 4.54
C PRO A 80 -6.65 10.82 4.28
N ASP A 81 -7.37 11.93 4.29
CA ASP A 81 -8.81 12.00 4.05
C ASP A 81 -9.21 11.41 2.69
N ALA A 82 -8.37 11.64 1.68
CA ALA A 82 -8.54 11.08 0.34
C ALA A 82 -8.65 9.55 0.32
N ILE A 83 -8.00 8.82 1.25
CA ILE A 83 -8.16 7.36 1.33
C ILE A 83 -9.58 6.99 1.75
N ARG A 84 -10.17 7.75 2.69
CA ARG A 84 -11.56 7.51 3.15
C ARG A 84 -12.57 7.84 2.07
N GLU A 85 -12.38 8.97 1.39
CA GLU A 85 -13.21 9.38 0.26
C GLU A 85 -13.18 8.35 -0.86
N LEU A 86 -11.99 7.85 -1.21
CA LEU A 86 -11.85 6.79 -2.20
C LEU A 86 -12.48 5.49 -1.70
N ALA A 87 -12.28 5.11 -0.45
CA ALA A 87 -12.82 3.85 0.10
C ALA A 87 -14.34 3.75 -0.06
N VAL A 88 -15.09 4.84 0.15
CA VAL A 88 -16.57 4.88 -0.02
C VAL A 88 -17.00 4.47 -1.43
N ALA A 89 -16.18 4.75 -2.45
CA ALA A 89 -16.48 4.39 -3.83
C ALA A 89 -16.12 2.93 -4.18
N HIS A 90 -15.42 2.19 -3.29
CA HIS A 90 -14.89 0.86 -3.59
C HIS A 90 -15.56 -0.23 -2.73
N LYS A 91 -15.59 -1.45 -3.27
CA LYS A 91 -16.17 -2.63 -2.58
C LYS A 91 -15.18 -3.29 -1.63
N LEU A 92 -13.88 -3.05 -1.80
CA LEU A 92 -12.80 -3.65 -1.03
C LEU A 92 -11.61 -2.69 -0.96
N VAL A 93 -11.03 -2.54 0.23
CA VAL A 93 -9.74 -1.90 0.43
C VAL A 93 -8.69 -2.96 0.71
N VAL A 94 -7.56 -2.92 0.00
CA VAL A 94 -6.40 -3.78 0.27
C VAL A 94 -5.18 -2.92 0.48
N THR A 95 -4.49 -3.07 1.61
CA THR A 95 -3.23 -2.37 1.86
C THR A 95 -2.05 -3.30 1.60
N LEU A 96 -1.07 -2.82 0.83
CA LEU A 96 0.19 -3.51 0.57
C LEU A 96 1.33 -2.74 1.24
N GLU A 97 1.98 -3.35 2.23
CA GLU A 97 3.05 -2.71 2.98
C GLU A 97 4.25 -3.63 3.28
N ASP A 98 5.45 -3.05 3.36
CA ASP A 98 6.71 -3.74 3.70
C ASP A 98 6.92 -3.95 5.22
N ASN A 99 5.82 -4.05 5.98
CA ASN A 99 5.84 -4.07 7.44
C ASN A 99 5.09 -5.25 8.02
N GLY A 100 5.28 -5.44 9.33
CA GLY A 100 4.42 -6.29 10.13
C GLY A 100 2.97 -5.83 10.01
N VAL A 101 2.08 -6.75 9.64
CA VAL A 101 0.63 -6.50 9.49
C VAL A 101 -0.02 -5.96 10.78
N ASN A 102 0.48 -6.38 11.95
CA ASN A 102 -0.05 -5.94 13.24
C ASN A 102 0.44 -4.54 13.59
N GLY A 103 -0.48 -3.56 13.64
CA GLY A 103 -0.15 -2.17 13.96
C GLY A 103 0.51 -1.40 12.82
N GLY A 104 0.50 -1.96 11.60
CA GLY A 104 0.98 -1.32 10.38
C GLY A 104 -0.02 -0.36 9.74
N VAL A 105 0.26 0.03 8.49
CA VAL A 105 -0.59 0.85 7.62
C VAL A 105 -2.00 0.29 7.54
N GLY A 106 -2.14 -1.02 7.32
CA GLY A 106 -3.45 -1.65 7.13
C GLY A 106 -4.35 -1.51 8.35
N SER A 107 -3.77 -1.70 9.54
CA SER A 107 -4.45 -1.46 10.81
C SER A 107 -4.87 0.00 10.99
N ALA A 108 -4.00 0.95 10.60
CA ALA A 108 -4.30 2.38 10.70
C ALA A 108 -5.43 2.81 9.75
N VAL A 109 -5.40 2.35 8.49
CA VAL A 109 -6.45 2.60 7.48
C VAL A 109 -7.78 2.01 7.95
N SER A 110 -7.80 0.73 8.34
CA SER A 110 -9.01 0.05 8.84
C SER A 110 -9.61 0.81 10.04
N ALA A 111 -8.76 1.25 10.97
CA ALA A 111 -9.22 2.02 12.12
C ALA A 111 -9.74 3.41 11.74
N ALA A 112 -9.17 4.06 10.73
CA ALA A 112 -9.62 5.36 10.23
C ALA A 112 -10.98 5.26 9.54
N LEU A 113 -11.20 4.22 8.73
CA LEU A 113 -12.50 3.95 8.10
C LEU A 113 -13.57 3.67 9.14
N ARG A 114 -13.28 2.81 10.13
CA ARG A 114 -14.21 2.52 11.23
C ARG A 114 -14.57 3.77 12.05
N ARG A 115 -13.60 4.64 12.33
CA ARG A 115 -13.86 5.92 13.05
C ARG A 115 -14.72 6.88 12.26
N ALA A 116 -14.71 6.77 10.93
CA ALA A 116 -15.52 7.57 10.02
C ALA A 116 -16.85 6.88 9.65
N GLU A 117 -17.20 5.75 10.30
CA GLU A 117 -18.41 4.97 10.03
C GLU A 117 -18.50 4.47 8.57
N ILE A 118 -17.35 4.13 7.99
CA ILE A 118 -17.25 3.56 6.63
C ILE A 118 -17.03 2.05 6.74
N ASP A 119 -18.05 1.26 6.38
CA ASP A 119 -18.08 -0.21 6.50
C ASP A 119 -17.63 -0.94 5.23
N VAL A 120 -16.43 -0.62 4.74
CA VAL A 120 -15.83 -1.30 3.58
C VAL A 120 -14.92 -2.44 4.05
N PRO A 121 -15.04 -3.67 3.51
CA PRO A 121 -14.11 -4.75 3.81
C PRO A 121 -12.65 -4.33 3.59
N CYS A 122 -11.80 -4.63 4.56
CA CYS A 122 -10.37 -4.36 4.51
C CYS A 122 -9.55 -5.66 4.55
N ARG A 123 -8.47 -5.72 3.77
CA ARG A 123 -7.49 -6.81 3.78
C ARG A 123 -6.08 -6.25 3.78
N ASP A 124 -5.23 -6.82 4.62
CA ASP A 124 -3.85 -6.37 4.76
C ASP A 124 -2.91 -7.44 4.18
N VAL A 125 -2.03 -7.02 3.27
CA VAL A 125 -0.98 -7.85 2.68
C VAL A 125 0.36 -7.25 3.07
N GLY A 126 1.09 -7.96 3.91
CA GLY A 126 2.42 -7.56 4.37
C GLY A 126 3.16 -8.74 4.98
N TYR A 127 4.36 -8.48 5.49
CA TYR A 127 5.13 -9.51 6.18
C TYR A 127 4.40 -9.93 7.45
N ARG A 128 3.98 -11.20 7.55
CA ARG A 128 3.37 -11.71 8.78
C ARG A 128 4.45 -11.78 9.85
N ASN A 129 4.26 -11.09 10.98
CA ASN A 129 5.13 -11.23 12.14
C ASN A 129 5.10 -12.68 12.64
N GLY A 130 6.04 -13.48 12.15
CA GLY A 130 6.48 -14.74 12.70
C GLY A 130 7.99 -14.74 12.62
N PHE A 131 8.68 -15.15 13.69
CA PHE A 131 10.11 -15.44 13.60
C PHE A 131 10.29 -16.48 12.50
N THR A 132 10.91 -16.11 11.38
CA THR A 132 11.44 -17.11 10.47
C THR A 132 12.58 -17.79 11.21
N SER A 133 12.41 -19.07 11.53
CA SER A 133 13.43 -19.90 12.21
C SER A 133 14.65 -20.19 11.32
N THR A 134 14.90 -19.38 10.30
CA THR A 134 15.98 -19.56 9.34
C THR A 134 16.77 -18.26 9.29
N PRO A 135 17.94 -18.18 9.94
CA PRO A 135 18.86 -17.08 9.68
C PRO A 135 19.24 -17.09 8.19
N PRO A 136 19.44 -15.92 7.55
CA PRO A 136 19.86 -15.87 6.17
C PRO A 136 21.18 -16.63 6.02
N ALA A 137 21.23 -17.55 5.04
CA ALA A 137 22.43 -18.34 4.77
C ALA A 137 23.60 -17.40 4.47
N ALA A 138 24.59 -17.40 5.36
CA ALA A 138 25.85 -16.71 5.13
C ALA A 138 26.53 -17.35 3.90
N ARG A 139 26.59 -16.63 2.78
CA ARG A 139 27.44 -16.99 1.66
C ARG A 139 28.90 -16.82 2.09
N TYR A 140 29.54 -17.93 2.48
CA TYR A 140 30.98 -17.99 2.59
C TYR A 140 31.57 -18.06 1.17
N SER A 141 32.33 -17.04 0.77
CA SER A 141 33.15 -17.07 -0.44
C SER A 141 34.56 -17.51 -0.03
N PRO A 142 35.04 -18.70 -0.45
CA PRO A 142 36.43 -19.04 -0.25
C PRO A 142 37.26 -18.28 -1.30
N ARG A 143 38.11 -17.36 -0.83
CA ARG A 143 39.21 -16.84 -1.63
C ARG A 143 40.39 -17.82 -1.54
N LEU A 144 40.88 -18.19 -2.73
CA LEU A 144 42.21 -18.64 -3.13
C LEU A 144 43.02 -19.59 -2.21
N GLY A 145 43.35 -20.74 -2.80
CA GLY A 145 44.61 -21.47 -2.65
C GLY A 145 44.96 -22.06 -4.00
#